data_AF-A0A8T2RT18-F1
#
_entry.id   AF-A0A8T2RT18-F1
#
_cell.length_a   1.000
_cell.length_b   1.000
_cell.length_c   1.000
_cell.angle_alpha   90.00
_cell.angle_beta   90.00
_cell.angle_gamma   90.00
#
_symmetry.space_group_name_H-M   'P 1'
#
loop_
_entity.id
_entity.type
_entity.pdbx_description
1 polymer ?
#
loop_
_entity_poly.entity_id
_entity_poly.type
_entity_poly.pdbx_seq_one_letter_code
_entity_poly.pdbx_strand_id
1 'polypeptide(L)'
;MELGKATGGDSYGNDLLGLMLAANQGAMNGNARGLSMGLDELIDECKTFFFAGHETTATLLTFTFLLLATHPEWQERLREEVLEVCGNTQIPTADSLNNMKLVSMVIYETLRLYPPAVALFRGTDTDIKLGSKLIPAGTVIIVPIIAWH
;
A
#
# COMPACT_ATOMS: atom_id res chain seq x y z
N MET A 1 -5.09 -39.95 25.99
CA MET A 1 -6.37 -40.13 25.28
C MET A 1 -7.36 -39.17 25.92
N GLU A 2 -7.38 -37.93 25.44
CA GLU A 2 -8.59 -37.09 25.47
C GLU A 2 -8.55 -36.27 24.18
N LEU A 3 -9.59 -36.47 23.39
CA LEU A 3 -9.78 -35.93 22.05
C LEU A 3 -10.24 -34.48 22.17
N GLY A 4 -9.33 -33.54 21.90
CA GLY A 4 -9.67 -32.14 21.65
C GLY A 4 -10.37 -32.04 20.30
N LYS A 5 -11.68 -31.79 20.35
CA LYS A 5 -12.60 -31.65 19.22
C LYS A 5 -12.03 -30.71 18.14
N ALA A 6 -11.91 -31.22 16.91
CA ALA A 6 -11.77 -30.42 15.71
C ALA A 6 -13.04 -29.58 15.53
N THR A 7 -12.95 -28.27 15.74
CA THR A 7 -13.96 -27.31 15.31
C THR A 7 -13.75 -27.05 13.83
N GLY A 8 -14.68 -27.48 12.96
CA GLY A 8 -14.62 -27.16 11.54
C GLY A 8 -14.67 -25.65 11.30
N GLY A 9 -13.62 -25.09 10.68
CA GLY A 9 -13.54 -23.66 10.39
C GLY A 9 -12.26 -23.14 9.73
N ASP A 10 -11.42 -23.97 9.10
CA ASP A 10 -10.09 -23.58 8.58
C ASP A 10 -10.07 -23.32 7.04
N SER A 11 -11.10 -22.71 6.45
CA SER A 11 -11.42 -23.04 5.05
C SER A 11 -10.93 -22.13 3.91
N TYR A 12 -10.28 -20.97 4.12
CA TYR A 12 -9.93 -20.07 2.99
C TYR A 12 -8.52 -19.45 3.00
N GLY A 13 -7.66 -19.81 3.95
CA GLY A 13 -6.34 -19.19 4.09
C GLY A 13 -6.37 -17.82 4.78
N ASN A 14 -5.19 -17.24 4.99
CA ASN A 14 -5.00 -15.96 5.71
C ASN A 14 -4.47 -14.83 4.79
N ASP A 15 -4.69 -14.95 3.48
CA ASP A 15 -4.41 -13.89 2.53
C ASP A 15 -5.66 -13.01 2.31
N LEU A 16 -5.51 -11.94 1.51
CA LEU A 16 -6.59 -10.99 1.25
C LEU A 16 -7.87 -11.68 0.72
N LEU A 17 -7.74 -12.63 -0.21
CA LEU A 17 -8.88 -13.34 -0.77
C LEU A 17 -9.55 -14.22 0.30
N GLY A 18 -8.74 -14.92 1.10
CA GLY A 18 -9.23 -15.73 2.22
C GLY A 18 -10.02 -14.91 3.23
N LEU A 19 -9.50 -13.73 3.59
CA LEU A 19 -10.15 -12.79 4.51
C LEU A 19 -11.48 -12.26 3.93
N MET A 20 -11.52 -11.91 2.64
CA MET A 20 -12.75 -11.42 2.01
C MET A 20 -13.82 -12.52 1.89
N LEU A 21 -13.43 -13.76 1.57
CA LEU A 21 -14.34 -14.90 1.52
C LEU A 21 -14.93 -15.21 2.90
N ALA A 22 -14.09 -15.22 3.95
CA ALA A 22 -14.55 -15.42 5.32
C ALA A 22 -15.51 -14.30 5.78
N ALA A 23 -15.21 -13.04 5.44
CA ALA A 23 -16.09 -11.91 5.74
C ALA A 23 -17.44 -11.99 5.01
N ASN A 24 -17.46 -12.49 3.77
CA ASN A 24 -18.69 -12.65 2.98
C ASN A 24 -19.61 -13.76 3.52
N GLN A 25 -19.03 -14.84 4.04
CA GLN A 25 -19.80 -15.91 4.70
C GLN A 25 -20.42 -15.45 6.03
N GLY A 26 -19.73 -14.59 6.77
CA GLY A 26 -20.28 -13.97 7.97
C GLY A 26 -21.57 -13.18 7.69
N ALA A 27 -21.63 -12.46 6.57
CA ALA A 27 -22.81 -11.70 6.16
C ALA A 27 -24.00 -12.61 5.87
N MET A 28 -23.77 -13.71 5.14
CA MET A 28 -24.80 -14.70 4.78
C MET A 28 -25.39 -15.41 6.01
N ASN A 29 -24.62 -15.51 7.09
CA ASN A 29 -25.05 -16.09 8.37
C ASN A 29 -25.71 -15.08 9.34
N GLY A 30 -26.07 -13.88 8.85
CA GLY A 30 -26.80 -12.88 9.65
C GLY A 30 -25.92 -11.98 10.52
N ASN A 31 -24.60 -11.97 10.33
CA ASN A 31 -23.72 -11.03 11.01
C ASN A 31 -23.77 -9.66 10.31
N ALA A 32 -24.29 -8.64 10.99
CA ALA A 32 -24.43 -7.27 10.46
C ALA A 32 -23.10 -6.56 10.10
N ARG A 33 -21.95 -7.17 10.43
CA ARG A 33 -20.60 -6.69 10.06
C ARG A 33 -19.96 -7.44 8.89
N GLY A 34 -20.64 -8.43 8.30
CA GLY A 34 -20.10 -9.12 7.14
C GLY A 34 -20.19 -8.26 5.87
N LEU A 35 -19.22 -8.42 4.97
CA LEU A 35 -19.29 -7.84 3.63
C LEU A 35 -20.35 -8.61 2.84
N SER A 36 -21.33 -7.97 2.21
CA SER A 36 -22.23 -8.67 1.28
C SER A 36 -21.78 -8.34 -0.13
N MET A 37 -20.81 -9.11 -0.63
CA MET A 37 -20.21 -8.88 -1.96
C MET A 37 -20.54 -10.03 -2.91
N GLY A 38 -20.83 -9.69 -4.15
CA GLY A 38 -20.90 -10.64 -5.25
C GLY A 38 -19.53 -11.25 -5.58
N LEU A 39 -19.51 -12.38 -6.30
CA LEU A 39 -18.25 -12.97 -6.75
C LEU A 39 -17.46 -12.03 -7.67
N ASP A 40 -18.15 -11.30 -8.55
CA ASP A 40 -17.52 -10.33 -9.45
C ASP A 40 -16.87 -9.17 -8.69
N GLU A 41 -17.56 -8.65 -7.66
CA GLU A 41 -17.01 -7.60 -6.78
C GLU A 41 -15.76 -8.08 -6.03
N LEU A 42 -15.79 -9.31 -5.49
CA LEU A 42 -14.61 -9.93 -4.86
C LEU A 42 -13.41 -10.02 -5.81
N ILE A 43 -13.66 -10.42 -7.05
CA ILE A 43 -12.62 -10.52 -8.08
C ILE A 43 -12.10 -9.12 -8.43
N ASP A 44 -12.96 -8.13 -8.54
CA ASP A 44 -12.59 -6.77 -8.90
C ASP A 44 -11.79 -6.08 -7.78
N GLU A 45 -12.09 -6.34 -6.51
CA GLU A 45 -11.26 -5.90 -5.38
C GLU A 45 -9.86 -6.54 -5.41
N CYS A 46 -9.78 -7.85 -5.69
CA CYS A 46 -8.49 -8.53 -5.87
C CYS A 46 -7.65 -7.89 -7.00
N LYS A 47 -8.27 -7.60 -8.15
CA LYS A 47 -7.59 -6.93 -9.27
C LYS A 47 -7.12 -5.53 -8.86
N THR A 48 -7.97 -4.77 -8.19
CA THR A 48 -7.65 -3.41 -7.74
C THR A 48 -6.42 -3.41 -6.83
N PHE A 49 -6.37 -4.32 -5.85
CA PHE A 49 -5.22 -4.47 -4.96
C PHE A 49 -3.95 -4.86 -5.71
N PHE A 50 -4.05 -5.80 -6.66
CA PHE A 50 -2.91 -6.24 -7.46
C PHE A 50 -2.33 -5.09 -8.29
N PHE A 51 -3.17 -4.37 -9.04
CA PHE A 51 -2.71 -3.25 -9.86
C PHE A 51 -2.14 -2.11 -9.02
N ALA A 52 -2.83 -1.73 -7.94
CA ALA A 52 -2.38 -0.67 -7.05
C ALA A 52 -1.04 -1.00 -6.41
N GLY A 53 -0.82 -2.24 -5.98
CA GLY A 53 0.43 -2.68 -5.35
C GLY A 53 1.57 -2.89 -6.34
N HIS A 54 1.29 -3.43 -7.53
CA HIS A 54 2.31 -3.80 -8.52
C HIS A 54 2.90 -2.57 -9.21
N GLU A 55 2.07 -1.79 -9.91
CA GLU A 55 2.56 -0.72 -10.78
C GLU A 55 3.22 0.41 -9.98
N THR A 56 2.66 0.77 -8.82
CA THR A 56 3.19 1.86 -8.00
C THR A 56 4.53 1.48 -7.36
N THR A 57 4.63 0.28 -6.79
CA THR A 57 5.86 -0.21 -6.14
C THR A 57 6.97 -0.44 -7.16
N ALA A 58 6.66 -1.05 -8.31
CA ALA A 58 7.63 -1.27 -9.38
C ALA A 58 8.21 0.06 -9.87
N THR A 59 7.35 1.05 -10.14
CA THR A 59 7.77 2.39 -10.59
C THR A 59 8.67 3.07 -9.56
N LEU A 60 8.29 3.06 -8.29
CA LEU A 60 9.10 3.64 -7.20
C LEU A 60 10.49 3.00 -7.12
N LEU A 61 10.56 1.66 -7.16
CA LEU A 61 11.83 0.94 -7.10
C LEU A 61 12.70 1.21 -8.33
N THR A 62 12.11 1.30 -9.52
CA THR A 62 12.84 1.65 -10.74
C THR A 62 13.54 3.01 -10.60
N PHE A 63 12.83 4.05 -10.17
CA PHE A 63 13.45 5.36 -9.96
C PHE A 63 14.44 5.38 -8.79
N THR A 64 14.18 4.61 -7.73
CA THR A 64 15.09 4.48 -6.60
C THR A 64 16.43 3.91 -7.06
N PHE A 65 16.41 2.82 -7.83
CA PHE A 65 17.64 2.21 -8.36
C PHE A 65 18.34 3.10 -9.39
N LEU A 66 17.60 3.82 -10.22
CA LEU A 66 18.18 4.81 -11.13
C LEU A 66 18.93 5.91 -10.36
N LEU A 67 18.33 6.45 -9.30
CA LEU A 67 18.96 7.46 -8.46
C LEU A 67 20.20 6.93 -7.75
N LEU A 68 20.15 5.71 -7.20
CA LEU A 68 21.31 5.08 -6.55
C LEU A 68 22.44 4.78 -7.55
N ALA A 69 22.12 4.33 -8.75
CA ALA A 69 23.10 4.07 -9.80
C ALA A 69 23.81 5.35 -10.28
N THR A 70 23.13 6.49 -10.21
CA THR A 70 23.68 7.81 -10.58
C THR A 70 24.35 8.55 -9.40
N HIS A 71 24.12 8.08 -8.17
CA HIS A 71 24.68 8.63 -6.93
C HIS A 71 25.34 7.51 -6.10
N PRO A 72 26.47 6.94 -6.57
CA PRO A 72 27.11 5.79 -5.94
C PRO A 72 27.55 6.04 -4.49
N GLU A 73 27.82 7.28 -4.10
CA GLU A 73 28.09 7.67 -2.72
C GLU A 73 26.92 7.41 -1.78
N TRP A 74 25.68 7.59 -2.26
CA TRP A 74 24.48 7.26 -1.49
C TRP A 74 24.22 5.75 -1.48
N GLN A 75 24.50 5.07 -2.59
CA GLN A 75 24.42 3.62 -2.64
C GLN A 75 25.34 2.95 -1.61
N GLU A 76 26.58 3.45 -1.46
CA GLU A 76 27.52 2.90 -0.48
C GLU A 76 27.07 3.18 0.95
N ARG A 77 26.61 4.40 1.26
CA ARG A 77 26.06 4.73 2.58
C ARG A 77 24.86 3.86 2.97
N LEU A 78 23.98 3.56 2.03
CA LEU A 78 22.85 2.65 2.26
C LEU A 78 23.34 1.22 2.51
N ARG A 79 24.36 0.76 1.77
CA ARG A 79 24.97 -0.55 1.99
C ARG A 79 25.58 -0.64 3.40
N GLU A 80 26.33 0.38 3.82
CA GLU A 80 26.90 0.47 5.17
C GLU A 80 25.81 0.39 6.24
N GLU A 81 24.72 1.17 6.11
CA GLU A 81 23.58 1.13 7.05
C GLU A 81 22.95 -0.27 7.11
N VAL A 82 22.71 -0.90 5.96
CA VAL A 82 22.12 -2.25 5.92
C VAL A 82 23.03 -3.27 6.59
N LEU A 83 24.35 -3.18 6.38
CA LEU A 83 25.32 -4.08 7.02
C LEU A 83 25.43 -3.82 8.53
N GLU A 84 25.34 -2.57 8.98
CA GLU A 84 25.33 -2.22 10.41
C GLU A 84 24.08 -2.77 11.12
N VAL A 85 22.92 -2.64 10.48
CA VAL A 85 21.62 -3.03 11.06
C VAL A 85 21.38 -4.54 10.98
N CYS A 86 21.72 -5.19 9.86
CA CYS A 86 21.42 -6.60 9.61
C CYS A 86 22.64 -7.54 9.74
N GLY A 87 23.86 -7.01 9.75
CA GLY A 87 25.07 -7.81 9.63
C GLY A 87 25.26 -8.42 8.23
N ASN A 88 26.34 -9.16 8.03
CA ASN A 88 26.76 -9.63 6.70
C ASN A 88 25.91 -10.77 6.11
N THR A 89 25.12 -11.49 6.90
CA THR A 89 24.49 -12.75 6.47
C THR A 89 23.03 -12.90 6.87
N GLN A 90 22.42 -11.92 7.54
CA GLN A 90 21.03 -12.03 7.97
C GLN A 90 20.10 -11.38 6.95
N ILE A 91 19.00 -12.06 6.67
CA ILE A 91 17.89 -11.49 5.91
C ILE A 91 17.23 -10.41 6.79
N PRO A 92 16.98 -9.20 6.27
CA PRO A 92 16.28 -8.16 7.03
C PRO A 92 14.93 -8.66 7.58
N THR A 93 14.64 -8.33 8.83
CA THR A 93 13.34 -8.56 9.48
C THR A 93 12.51 -7.28 9.48
N ALA A 94 11.22 -7.36 9.81
CA ALA A 94 10.38 -6.17 9.94
C ALA A 94 10.96 -5.15 10.95
N ASP A 95 11.51 -5.64 12.06
CA ASP A 95 12.15 -4.78 13.07
C ASP A 95 13.44 -4.13 12.57
N SER A 96 14.21 -4.82 11.73
CA SER A 96 15.43 -4.25 11.17
C SER A 96 15.11 -3.12 10.18
N LEU A 97 14.02 -3.23 9.40
CA LEU A 97 13.60 -2.17 8.47
C LEU A 97 13.33 -0.84 9.18
N ASN A 98 12.75 -0.87 10.38
CA ASN A 98 12.49 0.34 11.18
C ASN A 98 13.77 1.10 11.58
N ASN A 99 14.93 0.43 11.56
CA ASN A 99 16.21 1.03 11.90
C ASN A 99 16.99 1.56 10.67
N MET A 100 16.50 1.34 9.44
CA MET A 100 17.14 1.79 8.21
C MET A 100 16.71 3.21 7.82
N LYS A 101 17.30 4.20 8.47
CA LYS A 101 16.94 5.62 8.30
C LYS A 101 17.36 6.17 6.95
N LEU A 102 18.57 5.88 6.49
CA LEU A 102 19.08 6.33 5.19
C LEU A 102 18.31 5.69 4.04
N VAL A 103 18.01 4.40 4.13
CA VAL A 103 17.12 3.73 3.15
C VAL A 103 15.77 4.45 3.08
N SER A 104 15.16 4.73 4.24
CA SER A 104 13.89 5.46 4.30
C SER A 104 13.99 6.85 3.69
N MET A 105 15.07 7.59 3.98
CA MET A 105 15.32 8.91 3.40
C MET A 105 15.43 8.86 1.86
N VAL A 106 16.14 7.88 1.30
CA VAL A 106 16.25 7.72 -0.16
C VAL A 106 14.91 7.38 -0.79
N ILE A 107 14.11 6.51 -0.17
CA ILE A 107 12.76 6.19 -0.65
C ILE A 107 11.88 7.45 -0.65
N TYR A 108 11.92 8.25 0.42
CA TYR A 108 11.15 9.49 0.49
C TYR A 108 11.61 10.54 -0.51
N GLU A 109 12.92 10.69 -0.73
CA GLU A 109 13.44 11.61 -1.73
C GLU A 109 13.08 11.16 -3.15
N THR A 110 13.09 9.84 -3.39
CA THR A 110 12.58 9.28 -4.65
C THR A 110 11.10 9.59 -4.84
N LEU A 111 10.26 9.43 -3.81
CA LEU A 111 8.85 9.81 -3.85
C LEU A 111 8.63 11.31 -4.05
N ARG A 112 9.54 12.15 -3.54
CA ARG A 112 9.49 13.60 -3.76
C ARG A 112 9.75 13.93 -5.24
N LEU A 113 10.80 13.36 -5.82
CA LEU A 113 11.23 13.63 -7.19
C LEU A 113 10.40 12.92 -8.26
N TYR A 114 10.04 11.66 -8.02
CA TYR A 114 9.39 10.75 -8.99
C TYR A 114 8.24 9.97 -8.32
N PRO A 115 7.18 10.65 -7.84
CA PRO A 115 6.03 9.96 -7.25
C PRO A 115 5.28 9.15 -8.31
N PRO A 116 5.00 7.84 -8.08
CA PRO A 116 4.17 7.05 -9.01
C PRO A 116 2.77 7.63 -9.20
N ALA A 117 2.19 8.22 -8.15
CA ALA A 117 0.94 8.97 -8.22
C ALA A 117 1.25 10.47 -8.42
N VAL A 118 1.03 10.98 -9.64
CA VAL A 118 1.38 12.38 -9.99
C VAL A 118 0.35 13.42 -9.55
N ALA A 119 -0.89 13.01 -9.29
CA ALA A 119 -1.97 13.87 -8.82
C ALA A 119 -3.04 13.08 -8.06
N LEU A 120 -3.77 13.76 -7.17
CA LEU A 120 -4.99 13.25 -6.56
C LEU A 120 -6.21 13.96 -7.16
N PHE A 121 -7.27 13.20 -7.39
CA PHE A 121 -8.54 13.69 -7.93
C PHE A 121 -9.64 13.56 -6.88
N ARG A 122 -10.48 14.59 -6.75
CA ARG A 122 -11.68 14.57 -5.90
C ARG A 122 -12.85 15.17 -6.67
N GLY A 123 -13.97 14.46 -6.72
CA GLY A 123 -15.24 15.00 -7.22
C GLY A 123 -16.07 15.55 -6.07
N THR A 124 -16.83 16.61 -6.32
CA THR A 124 -17.78 17.18 -5.35
C THR A 124 -19.21 16.72 -5.67
N ASP A 125 -19.88 16.03 -4.76
CA ASP A 125 -21.27 15.61 -4.98
C ASP A 125 -22.30 16.72 -4.72
N THR A 126 -21.89 17.72 -3.94
CA THR A 126 -22.71 18.88 -3.57
C THR A 126 -21.86 20.14 -3.61
N ASP A 127 -22.49 21.31 -3.54
CA ASP A 127 -21.79 22.58 -3.42
C ASP A 127 -21.00 22.62 -2.10
N ILE A 128 -19.68 22.81 -2.19
CA ILE A 128 -18.77 22.80 -1.04
C ILE A 128 -18.10 24.16 -0.89
N LYS A 129 -18.01 24.67 0.34
CA LYS A 129 -17.20 25.85 0.64
C LYS A 129 -15.78 25.44 1.01
N LEU A 130 -14.80 25.82 0.20
CA LEU A 130 -13.36 25.64 0.48
C LEU A 130 -12.73 26.99 0.79
N GLY A 131 -12.50 27.26 2.08
CA GLY A 131 -12.05 28.57 2.55
C GLY A 131 -13.09 29.64 2.24
N SER A 132 -12.71 30.66 1.45
CA SER A 132 -13.61 31.72 0.99
C SER A 132 -14.30 31.40 -0.35
N LYS A 133 -13.98 30.29 -1.01
CA LYS A 133 -14.50 29.93 -2.33
C LYS A 133 -15.65 28.92 -2.24
N LEU A 134 -16.66 29.10 -3.08
CA LEU A 134 -17.68 28.10 -3.33
C LEU A 134 -17.22 27.22 -4.51
N ILE A 135 -17.24 25.91 -4.32
CA ILE A 135 -16.97 24.89 -5.33
C ILE A 135 -18.31 24.23 -5.65
N PRO A 136 -18.86 24.42 -6.87
CA PRO A 136 -20.14 23.82 -7.25
C PRO A 136 -20.09 22.30 -7.31
N ALA A 137 -21.23 21.65 -7.09
CA ALA A 137 -21.42 20.23 -7.33
C ALA A 137 -20.97 19.82 -8.75
N GLY A 138 -20.44 18.60 -8.88
CA GLY A 138 -19.85 18.07 -10.11
C GLY A 138 -18.44 18.58 -10.44
N THR A 139 -17.85 19.47 -9.63
CA THR A 139 -16.48 19.95 -9.87
C THR A 139 -15.44 18.86 -9.55
N VAL A 140 -14.46 18.67 -10.43
CA VAL A 140 -13.28 17.84 -10.17
C VAL A 140 -12.13 18.73 -9.69
N ILE A 141 -11.70 18.50 -8.46
CA ILE A 141 -10.53 19.13 -7.84
C ILE A 141 -9.32 18.24 -8.09
N ILE A 142 -8.27 18.84 -8.64
CA ILE A 142 -6.98 18.18 -8.90
C ILE A 142 -5.95 18.76 -7.92
N VAL A 143 -5.30 17.86 -7.18
CA VAL A 143 -4.14 18.18 -6.34
C VAL A 143 -2.89 17.64 -7.05
N PRO A 144 -2.10 18.51 -7.72
CA PRO A 144 -0.93 18.08 -8.48
C PRO A 144 0.25 17.80 -7.53
N ILE A 145 0.48 16.52 -7.20
CA ILE A 145 1.54 16.09 -6.26
C ILE A 145 2.90 16.58 -6.75
N ILE A 146 3.21 16.35 -8.02
CA ILE A 146 4.52 16.70 -8.60
C ILE A 146 4.81 18.21 -8.62
N ALA A 147 3.77 19.05 -8.66
CA ALA A 147 3.95 20.50 -8.68
C ALA A 147 4.20 21.09 -7.28
N TRP A 148 3.94 20.32 -6.23
CA TRP A 148 4.10 20.73 -4.83
C TRP A 148 5.38 20.23 -4.18
N HIS A 149 5.96 19.15 -4.70
CA HIS A 149 7.23 18.55 -4.26
C HIS A 149 8.46 19.23 -4.88
#